data_AF-A0A183AB41-F1
#
_entry.id   AF-A0A183AB41-F1
#
_cell.length_a   1.000
_cell.length_b   1.000
_cell.length_c   1.000
_cell.angle_alpha   90.00
_cell.angle_beta   90.00
_cell.angle_gamma   90.00
#
_symmetry.space_group_name_H-M   'P 1'
#
loop_
_entity.id
_entity.type
_entity.pdbx_description
1 polymer ?
#
loop_
_entity_poly.entity_id
_entity_poly.type
_entity_poly.pdbx_seq_one_letter_code
_entity_poly.pdbx_strand_id
1 'polypeptide(L)'
;MQAYRMTLRRNRICAPYQTLIRQALNENDTIVGHIGELRRNFAKHTHVLDSLSYEERNRFESSVESLVRKQVERKRNILRKRLGPAKPIDKCLLEVLSLGPQSCGPTGRTKQLDLEVQFKNLFSQLSDLSPSSSQNVAQLKSTLVNTCYYRLDNKPMKKDLVTPQHRERLKGSGNNHDVILCGPDKGTVVVILNRSDYVTKMNNIIRDSTKFKKMSGEKDKTEQIE
;
A
#
# COMPACT_ATOMS: atom_id res chain seq x y z
N MET A 1 -10.81 9.36 -8.58
CA MET A 1 -9.83 8.36 -8.06
C MET A 1 -10.16 7.60 -6.76
N GLN A 2 -10.18 8.20 -5.54
CA GLN A 2 -10.24 7.41 -4.29
C GLN A 2 -11.59 6.68 -4.08
N ALA A 3 -12.71 7.33 -4.38
CA ALA A 3 -14.05 6.71 -4.29
C ALA A 3 -14.21 5.56 -5.28
N TYR A 4 -13.82 5.75 -6.54
CA TYR A 4 -13.91 4.73 -7.59
C TYR A 4 -13.04 3.49 -7.29
N ARG A 5 -11.79 3.69 -6.81
CA ARG A 5 -10.94 2.58 -6.36
C ARG A 5 -11.52 1.84 -5.16
N MET A 6 -12.22 2.52 -4.26
CA MET A 6 -12.94 1.85 -3.15
C MET A 6 -14.12 1.02 -3.66
N THR A 7 -14.86 1.50 -4.67
CA THR A 7 -15.97 0.75 -5.29
C THR A 7 -15.48 -0.49 -6.03
N LEU A 8 -14.41 -0.38 -6.82
CA LEU A 8 -13.80 -1.53 -7.51
C LEU A 8 -13.33 -2.61 -6.52
N ARG A 9 -12.67 -2.19 -5.42
CA ARG A 9 -12.23 -3.11 -4.36
C ARG A 9 -13.38 -3.76 -3.62
N ARG A 10 -14.44 -2.99 -3.30
CA ARG A 10 -15.66 -3.52 -2.65
C ARG A 10 -16.33 -4.59 -3.50
N ASN A 11 -16.35 -4.41 -4.82
CA ASN A 11 -16.99 -5.34 -5.74
C ASN A 11 -16.06 -6.42 -6.29
N ARG A 12 -14.80 -6.49 -5.81
CA ARG A 12 -13.76 -7.42 -6.32
C ARG A 12 -13.56 -7.36 -7.84
N ILE A 13 -13.84 -6.21 -8.46
CA ILE A 13 -13.70 -6.04 -9.90
C ILE A 13 -12.23 -5.76 -10.22
N CYS A 14 -11.59 -6.70 -10.90
CA CYS A 14 -10.26 -6.50 -11.47
C CYS A 14 -10.42 -5.74 -12.80
N ALA A 15 -10.36 -4.41 -12.74
CA ALA A 15 -10.43 -3.60 -13.96
C ALA A 15 -9.15 -3.83 -14.79
N PRO A 16 -9.26 -4.15 -16.10
CA PRO A 16 -8.09 -4.32 -16.96
C PRO A 16 -7.34 -2.99 -17.06
N TYR A 17 -6.01 -3.07 -17.26
CA TYR A 17 -5.13 -1.90 -17.22
C TYR A 17 -5.56 -0.80 -18.21
N GLN A 18 -6.07 -1.19 -19.38
CA GLN A 18 -6.58 -0.28 -20.41
C GLN A 18 -7.74 0.58 -19.91
N THR A 19 -8.63 0.03 -19.09
CA THR A 19 -9.76 0.76 -18.49
C THR A 19 -9.29 1.81 -17.50
N LEU A 20 -8.26 1.48 -16.70
CA LEU A 20 -7.66 2.43 -15.76
C LEU A 20 -6.96 3.58 -16.50
N ILE A 21 -6.28 3.30 -17.61
CA ILE A 21 -5.66 4.33 -18.46
C ILE A 21 -6.72 5.26 -19.05
N ARG A 22 -7.76 4.70 -19.68
CA ARG A 22 -8.86 5.51 -20.25
C ARG A 22 -9.51 6.40 -19.21
N GLN A 23 -9.74 5.89 -18.01
CA GLN A 23 -10.30 6.70 -16.94
C GLN A 23 -9.37 7.84 -16.51
N ALA A 24 -8.07 7.57 -16.39
CA ALA A 24 -7.10 8.61 -16.04
C ALA A 24 -7.04 9.72 -17.11
N LEU A 25 -7.14 9.35 -18.38
CA LEU A 25 -7.23 10.31 -19.49
C LEU A 25 -8.52 11.14 -19.40
N ASN A 26 -9.67 10.52 -19.17
CA ASN A 26 -10.94 11.24 -19.01
C ASN A 26 -10.93 12.20 -17.80
N GLU A 27 -10.35 11.78 -16.67
CA GLU A 27 -10.17 12.66 -15.52
C GLU A 27 -9.26 13.85 -15.89
N ASN A 28 -8.18 13.62 -16.64
CA ASN A 28 -7.28 14.67 -17.10
C ASN A 28 -7.98 15.66 -18.04
N ASP A 29 -8.74 15.17 -19.02
CA ASP A 29 -9.50 16.01 -19.95
C ASP A 29 -10.54 16.86 -19.20
N THR A 30 -11.20 16.28 -18.19
CA THR A 30 -12.14 17.01 -17.32
C THR A 30 -11.42 18.13 -16.56
N ILE A 31 -10.23 17.86 -16.01
CA ILE A 31 -9.42 18.88 -15.31
C ILE A 31 -8.98 19.98 -16.28
N VAL A 32 -8.51 19.62 -17.47
CA VAL A 32 -8.08 20.58 -18.51
C VAL A 32 -9.25 21.47 -18.94
N GLY A 33 -10.43 20.88 -19.15
CA GLY A 33 -11.65 21.63 -19.45
C GLY A 33 -12.00 22.63 -18.35
N HIS A 34 -11.93 22.21 -17.09
CA HIS A 34 -12.21 23.07 -15.93
C HIS A 34 -11.18 24.21 -15.80
N ILE A 35 -9.89 23.96 -16.07
CA ILE A 35 -8.87 25.01 -16.10
C ILE A 35 -9.19 26.05 -17.17
N GLY A 36 -9.62 25.62 -18.37
CA GLY A 36 -10.03 26.51 -19.43
C GLY A 36 -11.22 27.40 -19.04
N GLU A 37 -12.20 26.83 -18.36
CA GLU A 37 -13.35 27.56 -17.82
C GLU A 37 -12.94 28.58 -16.75
N LEU A 38 -12.09 28.19 -15.80
CA LEU A 38 -11.55 29.08 -14.79
C LEU A 38 -10.77 30.26 -15.39
N ARG A 39 -10.00 30.03 -16.46
CA ARG A 39 -9.30 31.10 -17.19
C ARG A 39 -10.27 32.07 -17.86
N ARG A 40 -11.32 31.58 -18.51
CA ARG A 40 -12.36 32.43 -19.10
C ARG A 40 -13.08 33.26 -18.05
N ASN A 41 -13.44 32.64 -16.91
CA ASN A 41 -14.08 33.34 -15.80
C ASN A 41 -13.14 34.41 -15.22
N PHE A 42 -11.87 34.08 -15.03
CA PHE A 42 -10.87 35.06 -14.58
C PHE A 42 -10.82 36.26 -15.52
N ALA A 43 -10.66 36.06 -16.83
CA ALA A 43 -10.61 37.14 -17.81
C ALA A 43 -11.88 38.03 -17.79
N LYS A 44 -13.07 37.41 -17.66
CA LYS A 44 -14.33 38.16 -17.52
C LYS A 44 -14.35 39.02 -16.27
N HIS A 45 -13.88 38.48 -15.14
CA HIS A 45 -13.88 39.20 -13.87
C HIS A 45 -12.79 40.26 -13.78
N THR A 46 -11.64 40.09 -14.45
CA THR A 46 -10.57 41.11 -14.49
C THR A 46 -11.11 42.42 -15.07
N HIS A 47 -11.83 42.36 -16.19
CA HIS A 47 -12.43 43.56 -16.79
C HIS A 47 -13.44 44.25 -15.85
N VAL A 48 -14.18 43.48 -15.05
CA VAL A 48 -15.10 44.06 -14.05
C VAL A 48 -14.32 44.76 -12.94
N LEU A 49 -13.21 44.18 -12.48
CA LEU A 49 -12.35 44.79 -11.46
C LEU A 49 -11.68 46.07 -11.94
N ASP A 50 -11.34 46.15 -13.22
CA ASP A 50 -10.75 47.34 -13.83
C ASP A 50 -11.76 48.50 -13.96
N SER A 51 -13.06 48.21 -13.92
CA SER A 51 -14.13 49.22 -13.95
C SER A 51 -14.52 49.77 -12.57
N LEU A 52 -14.01 49.17 -11.49
CA LEU A 52 -14.33 49.59 -10.12
C LEU A 52 -13.45 50.75 -9.66
N SER A 53 -14.00 51.57 -8.76
CA SER A 53 -13.19 52.57 -8.05
C SER A 53 -12.17 51.91 -7.12
N TYR A 54 -11.11 52.66 -6.77
CA TYR A 54 -10.07 52.18 -5.87
C TYR A 54 -10.62 51.71 -4.51
N GLU A 55 -11.59 52.43 -3.95
CA GLU A 55 -12.19 52.05 -2.67
C GLU A 55 -13.02 50.76 -2.75
N GLU A 56 -13.81 50.59 -3.81
CA GLU A 56 -14.61 49.39 -4.03
C GLU A 56 -13.72 48.17 -4.26
N ARG A 57 -12.63 48.34 -5.02
CA ARG A 57 -11.62 47.31 -5.25
C ARG A 57 -10.96 46.87 -3.95
N ASN A 58 -10.54 47.81 -3.09
CA ASN A 58 -9.94 47.48 -1.80
C ASN A 58 -10.92 46.75 -0.86
N ARG A 59 -12.21 47.15 -0.85
CA ARG A 59 -13.25 46.43 -0.08
C ARG A 59 -13.45 45.01 -0.60
N PHE A 60 -13.47 44.84 -1.93
CA PHE A 60 -13.60 43.53 -2.55
C PHE A 60 -12.40 42.63 -2.23
N GLU A 61 -11.17 43.12 -2.41
CA GLU A 61 -9.94 42.37 -2.13
C GLU A 61 -9.88 41.94 -0.66
N SER A 62 -10.17 42.84 0.28
CA SER A 62 -10.25 42.53 1.72
C SER A 62 -11.30 41.45 2.03
N SER A 63 -12.46 41.50 1.36
CA SER A 63 -13.51 40.50 1.51
C SER A 63 -13.05 39.12 1.00
N VAL A 64 -12.44 39.08 -0.18
CA VAL A 64 -11.88 37.85 -0.77
C VAL A 64 -10.81 37.25 0.13
N GLU A 65 -9.88 38.05 0.65
CA GLU A 65 -8.87 37.58 1.59
C GLU A 65 -9.49 36.96 2.84
N SER A 66 -10.52 37.60 3.41
CA SER A 66 -11.22 37.05 4.58
C SER A 66 -11.85 35.68 4.27
N LEU A 67 -12.36 35.51 3.05
CA LEU A 67 -13.03 34.30 2.58
C LEU A 67 -12.02 33.17 2.34
N VAL A 68 -10.87 33.50 1.73
CA VAL A 68 -9.74 32.58 1.56
C VAL A 68 -9.22 32.13 2.92
N ARG A 69 -8.98 33.05 3.86
CA ARG A 69 -8.55 32.72 5.23
C ARG A 69 -9.54 31.77 5.91
N LYS A 70 -10.85 32.04 5.82
CA LYS A 70 -11.90 31.15 6.36
C LYS A 70 -11.87 29.76 5.71
N GLN A 71 -11.67 29.66 4.40
CA GLN A 71 -11.56 28.36 3.73
C GLN A 71 -10.30 27.58 4.13
N VAL A 72 -9.16 28.26 4.22
CA VAL A 72 -7.89 27.65 4.69
C VAL A 72 -8.06 27.10 6.09
N GLU A 73 -8.65 27.86 7.00
CA GLU A 73 -8.84 27.44 8.39
C GLU A 73 -9.82 26.25 8.49
N ARG A 74 -10.89 26.23 7.68
CA ARG A 74 -11.78 25.06 7.57
C ARG A 74 -11.02 23.82 7.11
N LYS A 75 -10.22 23.92 6.04
CA LYS A 75 -9.41 22.79 5.53
C LYS A 75 -8.37 22.35 6.57
N ARG A 76 -7.72 23.30 7.25
CA ARG A 76 -6.74 23.03 8.32
C ARG A 76 -7.37 22.30 9.49
N ASN A 77 -8.56 22.70 9.91
CA ASN A 77 -9.29 22.04 11.00
C ASN A 77 -9.78 20.64 10.60
N ILE A 78 -10.21 20.44 9.34
CA ILE A 78 -10.50 19.10 8.81
C ILE A 78 -9.24 18.23 8.83
N LEU A 79 -8.09 18.77 8.42
CA LEU A 79 -6.82 18.05 8.44
C LEU A 79 -6.39 17.69 9.87
N ARG A 80 -6.44 18.64 10.82
CA ARG A 80 -6.14 18.38 12.23
C ARG A 80 -7.03 17.28 12.82
N LYS A 81 -8.33 17.30 12.54
CA LYS A 81 -9.26 16.25 12.96
C LYS A 81 -8.94 14.88 12.34
N ARG A 82 -8.41 14.85 11.12
CA ARG A 82 -8.06 13.62 10.40
C ARG A 82 -6.69 13.05 10.79
N LEU A 83 -5.73 13.91 11.09
CA LEU A 83 -4.36 13.52 11.41
C LEU A 83 -4.20 13.07 12.87
N GLY A 84 -5.06 13.52 13.79
CA GLY A 84 -4.97 13.15 15.20
C GLY A 84 -3.62 13.50 15.86
N PRO A 85 -3.48 13.36 17.18
CA PRO A 85 -2.16 13.33 17.80
C PRO A 85 -1.46 12.03 17.35
N ALA A 86 -0.24 12.14 16.80
CA ALA A 86 0.58 11.00 16.43
C ALA A 86 0.74 10.10 17.65
N LYS A 87 -0.01 8.99 17.69
CA LYS A 87 0.10 8.02 18.77
C LYS A 87 1.49 7.38 18.66
N PRO A 88 2.29 7.38 19.73
CA PRO A 88 3.53 6.64 19.78
C PRO A 88 3.27 5.20 19.33
N ILE A 89 4.18 4.65 18.52
CA ILE A 89 4.12 3.26 18.12
C ILE A 89 4.16 2.40 19.39
N ASP A 90 3.07 1.70 19.67
CA ASP A 90 2.94 0.84 20.85
C ASP A 90 4.02 -0.26 20.82
N LYS A 91 4.55 -0.63 21.99
CA LYS A 91 5.61 -1.65 22.16
C LYS A 91 5.23 -2.96 21.46
N CYS A 92 3.96 -3.35 21.59
CA CYS A 92 3.38 -4.52 20.95
C CYS A 92 3.46 -4.46 19.41
N LEU A 93 3.26 -3.27 18.81
CA LEU A 93 3.40 -3.12 17.36
C LEU A 93 4.87 -3.21 16.95
N LEU A 94 5.78 -2.64 17.74
CA LEU A 94 7.22 -2.67 17.49
C LEU A 94 7.76 -4.10 17.49
N GLU A 95 7.35 -4.92 18.46
CA GLU A 95 7.71 -6.34 18.58
C GLU A 95 7.21 -7.18 17.39
N VAL A 96 6.07 -6.84 16.82
CA VAL A 96 5.52 -7.59 15.68
C VAL A 96 6.20 -7.18 14.38
N LEU A 97 6.50 -5.89 14.24
CA LEU A 97 7.22 -5.37 13.07
C LEU A 97 8.68 -5.86 13.03
N SER A 98 9.31 -6.10 14.19
CA SER A 98 10.67 -6.63 14.27
C SER A 98 10.78 -8.10 13.87
N LEU A 99 9.70 -8.88 13.92
CA LEU A 99 9.65 -10.26 13.41
C LEU A 99 9.70 -10.34 11.87
N GLY A 100 9.44 -9.22 11.20
CA GLY A 100 9.49 -9.11 9.74
C GLY A 100 8.26 -9.73 9.03
N PRO A 101 8.05 -9.41 7.75
CA PRO A 101 6.85 -9.82 7.01
C PRO A 101 6.83 -11.33 6.68
N GLN A 102 7.96 -12.03 6.81
CA GLN A 102 8.06 -13.47 6.60
C GLN A 102 7.74 -14.30 7.84
N SER A 103 7.46 -13.68 8.99
CA SER A 103 6.90 -14.40 10.13
C SER A 103 5.43 -14.73 9.88
N CYS A 104 5.15 -15.51 8.83
CA CYS A 104 3.87 -16.16 8.67
C CYS A 104 3.76 -17.20 9.79
N GLY A 105 3.03 -16.85 10.85
CA GLY A 105 2.63 -17.82 11.86
C GLY A 105 1.94 -18.99 11.16
N PRO A 106 2.17 -20.25 11.60
CA PRO A 106 1.66 -21.42 10.93
C PRO A 106 0.14 -21.28 10.73
N THR A 107 -0.31 -21.29 9.47
CA THR A 107 -1.74 -21.29 9.15
C THR A 107 -2.36 -22.48 9.89
N GLY A 108 -3.36 -22.23 10.74
CA GLY A 108 -3.82 -23.15 11.80
C GLY A 108 -4.36 -24.52 11.36
N ARG A 109 -4.25 -24.86 10.08
CA ARG A 109 -4.40 -26.19 9.49
C ARG A 109 -3.22 -26.41 8.53
N THR A 110 -2.20 -27.13 8.97
CA THR A 110 -1.33 -27.84 8.03
C THR A 110 -2.23 -28.84 7.31
N LYS A 111 -2.44 -28.65 6.01
CA LYS A 111 -3.19 -29.63 5.22
C LYS A 111 -2.39 -30.93 5.25
N GLN A 112 -3.06 -32.05 5.46
CA GLN A 112 -2.42 -33.38 5.48
C GLN A 112 -1.47 -33.56 4.29
N LEU A 113 -1.90 -33.15 3.09
CA LEU A 113 -1.11 -33.17 1.86
C LEU A 113 0.20 -32.37 1.97
N ASP A 114 0.17 -31.17 2.56
CA ASP A 114 1.38 -30.34 2.69
C ASP A 114 2.39 -30.99 3.63
N LEU A 115 1.91 -31.64 4.70
CA LEU A 115 2.74 -32.36 5.65
C LEU A 115 3.37 -33.60 4.99
N GLU A 116 2.58 -34.40 4.29
CA GLU A 116 3.06 -35.58 3.57
C GLU A 116 4.11 -35.21 2.50
N VAL A 117 3.90 -34.11 1.77
CA VAL A 117 4.87 -33.58 0.79
C VAL A 117 6.17 -33.16 1.48
N GLN A 118 6.11 -32.48 2.62
CA GLN A 118 7.32 -32.09 3.37
C GLN A 118 8.11 -33.31 3.85
N PHE A 119 7.44 -34.34 4.37
CA PHE A 119 8.09 -35.57 4.81
C PHE A 119 8.68 -36.37 3.62
N LYS A 120 8.00 -36.38 2.47
CA LYS A 120 8.54 -36.98 1.24
C LYS A 120 9.77 -36.23 0.74
N ASN A 121 9.75 -34.90 0.75
CA ASN A 121 10.90 -34.07 0.39
C ASN A 121 12.08 -34.31 1.35
N LEU A 122 11.81 -34.38 2.65
CA LEU A 122 12.83 -34.72 3.65
C LEU A 122 13.43 -36.10 3.37
N PHE A 123 12.60 -37.11 3.08
CA PHE A 123 13.08 -38.44 2.73
C PHE A 123 13.92 -38.43 1.45
N SER A 124 13.53 -37.65 0.42
CA SER A 124 14.30 -37.51 -0.80
C SER A 124 15.64 -36.80 -0.59
N GLN A 125 15.74 -35.86 0.36
CA GLN A 125 17.03 -35.23 0.71
C GLN A 125 17.99 -36.20 1.40
N LEU A 126 17.45 -37.27 2.00
CA LEU A 126 18.24 -38.31 2.64
C LEU A 126 18.68 -39.40 1.64
N SER A 127 18.32 -39.31 0.34
CA SER A 127 18.73 -40.28 -0.66
C SER A 127 20.23 -40.29 -0.93
N ASP A 128 20.89 -39.17 -0.67
CA ASP A 128 22.34 -39.02 -0.86
C ASP A 128 23.13 -39.75 0.23
N LEU A 129 22.47 -40.16 1.32
CA LEU A 129 23.08 -40.95 2.37
C LEU A 129 23.02 -42.43 2.01
N SER A 130 24.18 -43.08 1.89
CA SER A 130 24.27 -44.52 1.70
C SER A 130 23.87 -45.25 3.01
N PRO A 131 22.75 -45.99 3.02
CA PRO A 131 22.29 -46.66 4.24
C PRO A 131 23.21 -47.83 4.59
N SER A 132 23.55 -47.98 5.87
CA SER A 132 24.37 -49.09 6.35
C SER A 132 23.67 -50.46 6.24
N SER A 133 22.33 -50.47 6.08
CA SER A 133 21.51 -51.68 5.94
C SER A 133 20.14 -51.32 5.37
N SER A 134 19.52 -52.25 4.64
CA SER A 134 18.13 -52.13 4.17
C SER A 134 17.12 -52.00 5.33
N GLN A 135 17.45 -52.57 6.49
CA GLN A 135 16.64 -52.49 7.71
C GLN A 135 16.58 -51.06 8.26
N ASN A 136 17.68 -50.30 8.16
CA ASN A 136 17.74 -48.91 8.62
C ASN A 136 16.87 -48.00 7.74
N VAL A 137 16.78 -48.28 6.44
CA VAL A 137 15.87 -47.57 5.53
C VAL A 137 14.42 -47.82 5.89
N ALA A 138 14.06 -49.07 6.19
CA ALA A 138 12.70 -49.42 6.61
C ALA A 138 12.32 -48.77 7.95
N GLN A 139 13.25 -48.76 8.92
CA GLN A 139 13.07 -48.09 10.22
C GLN A 139 12.94 -46.57 10.10
N LEU A 140 13.74 -45.95 9.24
CA LEU A 140 13.65 -44.51 8.95
C LEU A 140 12.30 -44.16 8.32
N LYS A 141 11.86 -44.93 7.32
CA LYS A 141 10.55 -44.75 6.68
C LYS A 141 9.41 -44.87 7.70
N SER A 142 9.42 -45.92 8.53
CA SER A 142 8.37 -46.12 9.53
C SER A 142 8.37 -45.02 10.59
N THR A 143 9.56 -44.56 11.01
CA THR A 143 9.69 -43.46 11.98
C THR A 143 9.20 -42.13 11.40
N LEU A 144 9.52 -41.82 10.14
CA LEU A 144 9.02 -40.63 9.45
C LEU A 144 7.50 -40.67 9.31
N VAL A 145 6.93 -41.79 8.88
CA VAL A 145 5.48 -41.98 8.74
C VAL A 145 4.79 -41.86 10.10
N ASN A 146 5.29 -42.53 11.13
CA ASN A 146 4.73 -42.45 12.49
C ASN A 146 4.79 -41.02 13.04
N THR A 147 5.89 -40.31 12.80
CA THR A 147 6.04 -38.90 13.22
C THR A 147 5.08 -37.98 12.46
N CYS A 148 4.81 -38.26 11.19
CA CYS A 148 3.85 -37.54 10.36
C CYS A 148 2.43 -37.67 10.92
N TYR A 149 1.96 -38.89 11.16
CA TYR A 149 0.64 -39.14 11.75
C TYR A 149 0.53 -38.62 13.20
N TYR A 150 1.56 -38.82 14.03
CA TYR A 150 1.59 -38.26 15.37
C TYR A 150 1.41 -36.74 15.39
N ARG A 151 1.98 -36.01 14.41
CA ARG A 151 1.82 -34.56 14.27
C ARG A 151 0.46 -34.13 13.70
N LEU A 152 -0.22 -34.98 12.94
CA LEU A 152 -1.58 -34.73 12.46
C LEU A 152 -2.58 -34.90 13.61
N ASP A 153 -2.40 -35.94 14.42
CA ASP A 153 -3.30 -36.29 15.52
C ASP A 153 -3.06 -35.38 16.74
N ASN A 154 -1.80 -35.10 17.06
CA ASN A 154 -1.43 -34.23 18.17
C ASN A 154 -1.02 -32.86 17.62
N LYS A 155 -1.99 -31.93 17.57
CA LYS A 155 -1.70 -30.54 17.21
C LYS A 155 -0.70 -29.99 18.24
N PRO A 156 0.56 -29.69 17.86
CA PRO A 156 1.48 -29.12 18.83
C PRO A 156 0.93 -27.75 19.24
N MET A 157 0.67 -27.56 20.54
CA MET A 157 0.41 -26.24 21.10
C MET A 157 1.71 -25.43 21.01
N LYS A 158 2.02 -24.92 19.82
CA LYS A 158 3.11 -23.96 19.67
C LYS A 158 2.62 -22.65 20.28
N LYS A 159 3.39 -22.13 21.24
CA LYS A 159 3.38 -20.71 21.58
C LYS A 159 3.81 -19.98 20.30
N ASP A 160 2.84 -19.53 19.52
CA ASP A 160 3.10 -18.73 18.34
C ASP A 160 3.84 -17.48 18.81
N LEU A 161 4.95 -17.12 18.15
CA LEU A 161 5.70 -15.89 18.46
C LEU A 161 4.80 -14.66 18.30
N VAL A 162 3.75 -14.78 17.49
CA VAL A 162 2.70 -13.79 17.29
C VAL A 162 1.46 -14.16 18.09
N THR A 163 1.24 -13.48 19.22
CA THR A 163 0.05 -13.67 20.06
C THR A 163 -1.24 -13.16 19.37
N PRO A 164 -2.44 -13.57 19.83
CA PRO A 164 -3.69 -13.00 19.32
C PRO A 164 -3.76 -11.47 19.44
N GLN A 165 -3.21 -10.91 20.52
CA GLN A 165 -3.13 -9.47 20.77
C GLN A 165 -2.28 -8.75 19.70
N HIS A 166 -1.18 -9.38 19.27
CA HIS A 166 -0.34 -8.89 18.18
C HIS A 166 -1.12 -8.80 16.86
N ARG A 167 -1.94 -9.82 16.57
CA ARG A 167 -2.77 -9.88 15.36
C ARG A 167 -3.87 -8.82 15.34
N GLU A 168 -4.50 -8.56 16.49
CA GLU A 168 -5.50 -7.49 16.63
C GLU A 168 -4.89 -6.11 16.46
N ARG A 169 -3.71 -5.86 17.03
CA ARG A 169 -2.99 -4.60 16.87
C ARG A 169 -2.55 -4.34 15.43
N LEU A 170 -2.07 -5.36 14.73
CA LEU A 170 -1.77 -5.30 13.28
C LEU A 170 -3.01 -4.95 12.44
N LYS A 171 -4.15 -5.58 12.73
CA LYS A 171 -5.42 -5.28 12.04
C LYS A 171 -5.88 -3.85 12.31
N GLY A 172 -5.71 -3.37 13.54
CA GLY A 172 -6.03 -2.00 13.94
C GLY A 172 -5.09 -0.96 13.32
N SER A 173 -3.79 -1.26 13.17
CA SER A 173 -2.80 -0.34 12.60
C SER A 173 -2.93 -0.17 11.09
N GLY A 174 -3.50 -1.15 10.37
CA GLY A 174 -3.84 -1.03 8.95
C GLY A 174 -4.84 0.09 8.64
N ASN A 175 -5.56 0.61 9.66
CA ASN A 175 -6.47 1.75 9.52
C ASN A 175 -5.81 3.11 9.74
N ASN A 176 -4.54 3.16 10.15
CA ASN A 176 -3.82 4.43 10.29
C ASN A 176 -3.44 4.94 8.90
N HIS A 177 -4.10 6.01 8.44
CA HIS A 177 -3.80 6.62 7.14
C HIS A 177 -2.46 7.34 7.09
N ASP A 178 -1.80 7.54 8.22
CA ASP A 178 -0.54 8.29 8.34
C ASP A 178 0.69 7.43 8.04
N VAL A 179 0.55 6.12 7.96
CA VAL A 179 1.66 5.20 7.73
C VAL A 179 1.43 4.44 6.42
N ILE A 180 2.44 4.46 5.54
CA ILE A 180 2.46 3.61 4.35
C ILE A 180 3.38 2.43 4.64
N LEU A 181 2.85 1.22 4.45
CA LEU A 181 3.62 -0.01 4.35
C LEU A 181 3.77 -0.32 2.86
N CYS A 182 4.97 -0.12 2.31
CA CYS A 182 5.27 -0.53 0.95
C CYS A 182 5.88 -1.93 0.96
N GLY A 183 5.31 -2.82 0.14
CA GLY A 183 5.97 -4.07 -0.21
C GLY A 183 7.27 -3.75 -0.96
N PRO A 184 8.36 -4.47 -0.69
CA PRO A 184 9.60 -4.29 -1.42
C PRO A 184 9.42 -4.62 -2.91
N ASP A 185 10.14 -3.89 -3.77
CA ASP A 185 10.26 -4.21 -5.20
C ASP A 185 11.14 -5.46 -5.39
N LYS A 186 12.16 -5.64 -4.53
CA LYS A 186 13.00 -6.84 -4.44
C LYS A 186 13.33 -7.16 -2.97
N GLY A 187 13.08 -8.38 -2.52
CA GLY A 187 13.44 -8.87 -1.18
C GLY A 187 12.31 -8.84 -0.14
N THR A 188 12.69 -8.81 1.14
CA THR A 188 11.79 -9.04 2.29
C THR A 188 11.63 -7.82 3.21
N VAL A 189 12.19 -6.67 2.82
CA VAL A 189 12.21 -5.47 3.66
C VAL A 189 10.93 -4.68 3.45
N VAL A 190 10.14 -4.49 4.51
CA VAL A 190 8.99 -3.59 4.48
C VAL A 190 9.43 -2.21 4.92
N VAL A 191 9.24 -1.23 4.04
CA VAL A 191 9.56 0.16 4.36
C VAL A 191 8.33 0.80 5.00
N ILE A 192 8.50 1.32 6.21
CA ILE A 192 7.48 2.03 6.97
C ILE A 192 7.79 3.52 6.88
N LEU A 193 6.90 4.29 6.25
CA LEU A 193 7.08 5.73 6.11
C LEU A 193 5.83 6.49 6.53
N ASN A 194 6.03 7.69 7.05
CA ASN A 194 4.94 8.64 7.16
C ASN A 194 4.42 8.95 5.75
N ARG A 195 3.09 8.88 5.57
CA ARG A 195 2.43 9.08 4.28
C ARG A 195 2.68 10.46 3.71
N SER A 196 2.62 11.49 4.53
CA SER A 196 2.84 12.87 4.08
C SER A 196 4.28 13.08 3.63
N ASP A 197 5.24 12.52 4.36
CA ASP A 197 6.65 12.54 3.98
C ASP A 197 6.90 11.76 2.70
N TYR A 198 6.31 10.57 2.57
CA TYR A 198 6.43 9.76 1.36
C TYR A 198 5.90 10.52 0.14
N VAL A 199 4.68 11.06 0.22
CA VAL A 199 4.07 11.83 -0.88
C VAL A 199 4.92 13.06 -1.22
N THR A 200 5.43 13.75 -0.20
CA THR A 200 6.28 14.93 -0.40
C THR A 200 7.60 14.55 -1.08
N LYS A 201 8.31 13.54 -0.57
CA LYS A 201 9.55 13.05 -1.16
C LYS A 201 9.33 12.55 -2.58
N MET A 202 8.25 11.81 -2.83
CA MET A 202 7.98 11.27 -4.15
C MET A 202 7.61 12.36 -5.15
N ASN A 203 6.84 13.37 -4.74
CA ASN A 203 6.60 14.54 -5.56
C ASN A 203 7.88 15.33 -5.84
N ASN A 204 8.79 15.44 -4.88
CA ASN A 204 10.08 16.11 -5.07
C ASN A 204 10.93 15.35 -6.09
N ILE A 205 10.97 14.01 -6.00
CA ILE A 205 11.67 13.15 -6.96
C ILE A 205 11.07 13.30 -8.36
N ILE A 206 9.75 13.22 -8.52
CA ILE A 206 9.08 13.32 -9.83
C ILE A 206 9.24 14.72 -10.44
N ARG A 207 9.34 15.77 -9.61
CA ARG A 207 9.56 17.16 -10.05
C ARG A 207 11.03 17.46 -10.37
N ASP A 208 11.95 16.56 -10.04
CA ASP A 208 13.36 16.73 -10.32
C ASP A 208 13.61 16.62 -11.84
N SER A 209 13.68 17.78 -12.49
CA SER A 209 13.94 17.89 -13.93
C SER A 209 15.32 17.40 -14.34
N THR A 210 16.26 17.21 -13.40
CA THR A 210 17.58 16.64 -13.68
C THR A 210 17.54 15.11 -13.81
N LYS A 211 16.58 14.46 -13.14
CA LYS A 211 16.40 13.00 -13.16
C LYS A 211 15.31 12.55 -14.10
N PHE A 212 14.25 13.34 -14.24
CA PHE A 212 13.09 13.00 -15.05
C PHE A 212 12.81 14.11 -16.07
N LYS A 213 12.86 13.75 -17.35
CA LYS A 213 12.46 14.62 -18.46
C LYS A 213 11.07 14.25 -18.91
N LYS A 214 10.16 15.22 -18.90
CA LYS A 214 8.80 15.01 -19.44
C LYS A 214 8.91 14.90 -20.96
N MET A 215 8.72 13.70 -21.51
CA MET A 215 8.67 13.54 -22.96
C MET A 215 7.36 14.13 -23.48
N SER A 216 7.49 15.07 -24.41
CA SER A 216 6.36 15.60 -25.17
C SER A 216 6.37 14.89 -26.53
N GLY A 217 5.60 13.82 -26.66
CA GLY A 217 5.23 13.27 -27.98
C GLY A 217 5.82 11.93 -28.42
N GLU A 218 6.78 11.32 -27.72
CA GLU A 218 7.22 9.95 -28.05
C GLU A 218 6.32 8.91 -27.34
N LYS A 219 5.56 8.15 -28.13
CA LYS A 219 4.90 6.92 -27.67
C LYS A 219 5.96 5.89 -27.30
N ASP A 220 5.68 5.07 -26.29
CA ASP A 220 6.52 3.95 -25.87
C ASP A 220 6.85 3.06 -27.09
N LYS A 221 8.15 2.90 -27.41
CA LYS A 221 8.64 2.03 -28.49
C LYS A 221 8.61 0.53 -28.10
N THR A 222 7.57 0.11 -27.39
CA THR A 222 7.43 -1.29 -26.97
C THR A 222 6.99 -2.20 -28.13
N GLU A 223 6.59 -1.64 -29.27
CA GLU A 223 6.15 -2.38 -30.46
C GLU A 223 7.29 -2.80 -31.42
N GLN A 224 8.57 -2.61 -31.05
CA GLN A 224 9.72 -3.01 -31.89
C GLN A 224 10.50 -4.23 -31.36
N ILE A 225 9.94 -4.97 -30.41
CA ILE A 225 10.49 -6.25 -29.93
C ILE A 225 9.39 -7.30 -30.09
N GLU A 226 9.03 -7.59 -31.33
CA GLU A 226 8.34 -8.83 -31.73
C GLU A 226 8.98 -9.35 -33.03
#